data_AF-A0A420CSG6-F1
#
_entry.id   AF-A0A420CSG6-F1
#
_cell.length_a   1.000
_cell.length_b   1.000
_cell.length_c   1.000
_cell.angle_alpha   90.00
_cell.angle_beta   90.00
_cell.angle_gamma   90.00
#
_symmetry.space_group_name_H-M   'P 1'
#
loop_
_entity.id
_entity.type
_entity.pdbx_description
1 polymer ?
#
loop_
_entity_poly.entity_id
_entity_poly.type
_entity_poly.pdbx_seq_one_letter_code
_entity_poly.pdbx_strand_id
1 'polypeptide(L)' 'MKNLIKIFGFLLITVASVQSCTTVKEYEKNKLNDAEMALGNRKIEKTELSFQSYREGSSGANAGKVGGGCGCN' A
#
# COMPACT_ATOMS: atom_id res chain seq x y z
N MET A 1 13.82 25.02 29.83
CA MET A 1 14.86 24.96 28.77
C MET A 1 15.21 23.55 28.32
N LYS A 2 15.54 22.60 29.22
CA LYS A 2 15.88 21.21 28.86
C LYS A 2 14.79 20.46 28.07
N ASN A 3 13.51 20.71 28.38
CA ASN A 3 12.38 20.09 27.66
C ASN A 3 12.21 20.66 26.23
N LEU A 4 12.53 21.94 26.04
CA LEU A 4 12.51 22.61 24.72
C LEU A 4 13.59 22.04 23.79
N ILE A 5 14.78 21.76 24.33
CA ILE A 5 15.88 21.09 23.59
C ILE A 5 15.49 19.67 23.20
N LYS A 6 14.82 18.91 24.09
CA LYS A 6 14.32 17.57 23.78
C LYS A 6 13.26 17.57 22.68
N ILE A 7 12.31 18.52 22.73
CA ILE A 7 11.27 18.67 21.70
C ILE A 7 11.90 19.02 20.35
N PHE A 8 12.83 19.98 20.32
CA PHE A 8 13.55 20.34 19.09
C PHE A 8 14.36 19.16 18.53
N GLY A 9 15.05 18.41 19.38
CA GLY A 9 15.79 17.21 18.97
C GLY A 9 14.88 16.14 18.35
N PHE A 10 13.73 15.88 18.97
CA PHE A 10 12.75 14.92 18.44
C PHE A 10 12.18 15.37 17.08
N LEU A 11 11.83 16.65 16.95
CA LEU A 11 11.26 17.22 15.72
C LEU A 11 12.27 17.14 14.56
N LEU A 12 13.55 17.37 14.83
CA LEU A 12 14.62 17.28 13.83
C LEU A 12 14.83 15.84 13.33
N ILE A 13 14.75 14.85 14.23
CA ILE A 13 14.82 13.42 13.88
C ILE A 13 13.63 13.01 13.01
N THR A 14 12.41 13.46 13.34
CA THR A 14 11.21 13.12 12.57
C THR A 14 11.20 13.73 11.16
N VAL A 15 11.78 14.92 10.97
CA VAL A 15 11.85 15.53 9.63
C VAL A 15 12.89 14.83 8.76
N ALA A 16 13.99 14.34 9.35
CA ALA A 16 15.03 13.63 8.63
C ALA A 16 14.57 12.26 8.10
N SER A 17 13.64 11.58 8.78
CA SER A 17 13.20 10.22 8.41
C SER A 17 12.24 10.15 7.22
N VAL A 18 11.61 11.26 6.83
CA VAL A 18 10.57 11.28 5.76
C VAL A 18 11.16 11.67 4.39
N GLN A 19 12.47 11.94 4.30
CA GLN A 19 13.14 12.45 3.09
C GLN A 19 13.42 11.37 2.01
N SER A 20 13.05 10.11 2.21
CA SER A 20 13.42 9.00 1.31
C SER A 20 12.55 8.88 0.05
N CYS A 21 11.43 9.60 -0.04
CA CYS A 21 10.55 9.53 -1.20
C CYS A 21 11.19 10.20 -2.43
N THR A 22 11.35 9.44 -3.52
CA THR A 22 11.88 9.95 -4.80
C THR A 22 10.84 9.77 -5.91
N THR A 23 10.84 10.67 -6.88
CA THR A 23 9.95 10.57 -8.04
C THR A 23 10.55 9.58 -9.05
N VAL A 24 9.76 8.57 -9.41
CA VAL A 24 10.16 7.53 -10.38
C VAL A 24 9.82 8.01 -11.79
N LYS A 25 10.76 7.85 -12.72
CA LYS A 25 10.54 8.18 -14.13
C LYS A 25 9.49 7.25 -14.73
N GLU A 26 8.69 7.77 -15.65
CA GLU A 26 7.50 7.05 -16.14
C GLU A 26 7.82 5.67 -16.74
N TYR A 27 8.96 5.51 -17.43
CA TYR A 27 9.39 4.24 -17.98
C TYR A 27 9.90 3.23 -16.92
N GLU A 28 10.33 3.70 -15.75
CA GLU A 28 10.77 2.83 -14.64
C GLU A 28 9.57 2.29 -13.86
N LYS A 29 8.41 2.94 -13.96
CA LYS A 29 7.15 2.47 -13.36
C LYS A 29 6.72 1.11 -13.93
N ASN A 30 7.03 0.80 -15.20
CA ASN A 30 6.78 -0.53 -15.75
C ASN A 30 7.50 -1.67 -14.99
N LYS A 31 8.58 -1.37 -14.25
CA LYS A 31 9.27 -2.37 -13.42
C LYS A 31 8.70 -2.47 -12.01
N LEU A 32 7.93 -1.48 -11.58
CA LEU A 32 7.26 -1.43 -10.27
C LEU A 32 5.83 -1.95 -10.37
N ASN A 33 5.18 -1.72 -11.51
CA ASN A 33 3.81 -2.11 -11.80
C ASN A 33 3.77 -3.58 -12.23
N ASP A 34 3.83 -4.48 -11.26
CA ASP A 34 3.61 -5.90 -11.49
C ASP A 34 2.15 -6.15 -11.90
N ALA A 35 1.92 -7.11 -12.79
CA ALA A 35 0.59 -7.56 -13.18
C ALA A 35 -0.20 -8.15 -12.00
N GLU A 36 0.48 -8.65 -10.96
CA GLU A 36 -0.13 -9.10 -9.70
C GLU A 36 -0.55 -7.93 -8.78
N MET A 37 0.04 -6.75 -8.96
CA MET A 37 -0.24 -5.56 -8.13
C MET A 37 -1.46 -4.77 -8.63
N ALA A 38 -2.06 -5.19 -9.74
CA ALA A 38 -3.32 -4.61 -10.21
C ALA A 38 -4.45 -4.91 -9.21
N LEU A 39 -5.18 -3.89 -8.76
CA LEU A 39 -6.30 -4.03 -7.82
C LEU A 39 -7.55 -4.63 -8.48
N GLY A 40 -7.42 -5.71 -9.22
CA GLY A 40 -8.53 -6.38 -9.87
C GLY A 40 -8.28 -7.86 -10.01
N ASN A 41 -9.24 -8.67 -9.59
CA ASN A 41 -9.15 -10.11 -9.71
C ASN A 41 -9.01 -10.53 -11.17
N ARG A 42 -8.14 -11.49 -11.41
CA ARG A 42 -8.19 -12.28 -12.64
C ARG A 42 -9.49 -13.08 -12.66
N LYS A 43 -9.89 -13.48 -13.87
CA LYS A 43 -11.12 -14.27 -14.05
C LYS A 43 -11.11 -15.57 -13.23
N ILE A 44 -9.94 -16.18 -13.07
CA ILE A 44 -9.76 -17.46 -12.36
C ILE A 44 -9.80 -17.30 -10.84
N GLU A 45 -9.35 -16.15 -10.31
CA GLU A 45 -9.30 -15.87 -8.87
C GLU A 45 -10.68 -15.56 -8.28
N LYS A 46 -11.70 -15.29 -9.12
CA LYS A 46 -13.06 -14.99 -8.62
C LYS A 46 -13.66 -16.18 -7.87
N THR A 47 -13.45 -17.40 -8.34
CA THR A 47 -13.95 -18.60 -7.67
C THR A 47 -13.18 -18.86 -6.38
N GLU A 48 -11.88 -18.59 -6.38
CA GLU A 48 -11.03 -18.76 -5.21
C GLU A 48 -11.42 -17.79 -4.08
N LEU A 49 -11.52 -16.51 -4.43
CA LEU A 49 -11.95 -15.49 -3.49
C LEU A 49 -13.39 -15.70 -3.02
N SER A 50 -14.27 -16.28 -3.84
CA SER A 50 -15.62 -16.62 -3.39
C SER A 50 -15.61 -17.67 -2.28
N PHE A 51 -14.74 -18.70 -2.36
CA PHE A 51 -14.67 -19.68 -1.28
C PHE A 51 -13.99 -19.11 -0.03
N GLN A 52 -12.92 -18.32 -0.19
CA GLN A 52 -12.20 -17.73 0.95
C GLN A 52 -13.07 -16.69 1.68
N SER A 53 -13.76 -15.82 0.94
CA SER A 53 -14.70 -14.86 1.54
C SER A 53 -15.88 -15.56 2.22
N TYR A 54 -16.45 -16.61 1.60
CA TYR A 54 -17.60 -17.30 2.18
C TYR A 54 -17.25 -18.16 3.40
N ARG A 55 -16.10 -18.86 3.37
CA ARG A 55 -15.73 -19.84 4.40
C ARG A 55 -14.79 -19.28 5.46
N GLU A 56 -13.88 -18.38 5.08
CA GLU A 56 -12.84 -17.83 5.96
C GLU A 56 -13.12 -16.36 6.33
N GLY A 57 -14.13 -15.72 5.72
CA GLY A 57 -14.43 -14.32 5.95
C GLY A 57 -13.32 -13.38 5.47
N SER A 58 -12.45 -13.83 4.57
CA SER A 58 -11.32 -13.04 4.09
C SER A 58 -11.79 -11.98 3.09
N SER A 59 -11.30 -10.76 3.24
CA SER A 59 -11.53 -9.66 2.30
C SER A 59 -10.19 -9.09 1.85
N GLY A 60 -9.83 -9.35 0.59
CA GLY A 60 -8.58 -8.86 -0.03
C GLY A 60 -8.69 -7.47 -0.66
N ALA A 61 -7.55 -6.90 -1.06
CA ALA A 61 -7.47 -5.62 -1.78
C ALA A 61 -7.83 -5.81 -3.26
N ASN A 62 -9.11 -6.12 -3.48
CA ASN A 62 -9.68 -6.49 -4.75
C ASN A 62 -10.68 -5.37 -5.06
N ALA A 63 -10.54 -4.54 -6.10
CA ALA A 63 -11.44 -3.39 -6.33
C ALA A 63 -12.91 -3.77 -6.70
N GLY A 64 -13.41 -4.91 -6.24
CA GLY A 64 -14.81 -5.33 -6.29
C GLY A 64 -15.59 -4.93 -5.03
N LYS A 65 -16.84 -5.42 -4.91
CA LYS A 65 -17.73 -5.08 -3.78
C LYS A 65 -17.37 -5.76 -2.45
N VAL A 66 -16.70 -6.91 -2.51
CA VAL A 66 -16.38 -7.76 -1.34
C VAL A 66 -14.95 -7.55 -0.82
N GLY A 67 -14.14 -6.76 -1.53
CA GLY A 67 -12.78 -6.41 -1.16
C GLY A 67 -12.57 -4.90 -1.30
N GLY A 68 -11.60 -4.34 -0.60
CA GLY A 68 -11.32 -2.90 -0.63
C GLY A 68 -9.86 -2.63 -0.35
N GLY A 69 -9.24 -1.78 -1.17
CA GLY A 69 -7.85 -1.35 -1.01
C GLY A 69 -7.68 0.08 -1.53
N CYS A 70 -6.73 0.83 -0.99
CA CYS A 70 -6.49 2.23 -1.38
C CYS A 70 -5.79 2.39 -2.74
N GLY A 71 -5.50 1.28 -3.43
CA GLY A 71 -5.00 1.32 -4.80
C GLY A 71 -3.69 2.08 -4.95
N CYS A 72 -2.61 1.58 -4.34
CA CYS A 72 -1.28 2.09 -4.66
C CYS A 72 -0.78 1.34 -5.91
N ASN A 73 -0.86 2.00 -7.07
CA ASN A 73 -0.06 1.69 -8.25
C ASN A 73 0.87 2.89 -8.50
#